data_AF-A0AAN8PPA6-F1
#
_entry.id   AF-A0AAN8PPA6-F1
#
_cell.length_a   1.000
_cell.length_b   1.000
_cell.length_c   1.000
_cell.angle_alpha   90.00
_cell.angle_beta   90.00
_cell.angle_gamma   90.00
#
_symmetry.space_group_name_H-M   'P 1'
#
loop_
_entity.id
_entity.type
_entity.pdbx_description
1 polymer ?
#
loop_
_entity_poly.entity_id
_entity_poly.type
_entity_poly.pdbx_seq_one_letter_code
_entity_poly.pdbx_strand_id
1 'polypeptide(L)'
;MQNKLKREQIFSRLNVAKINQQWRQILRQIKCVELKQELEDLRKWFDYTLTKKNRMIETVLTDLNNAESQYSKMHWSHMETFDKMIKLHSQRVDHYYVQYKEKRRDRYRVAIADINEIRNSYRKDVEQLHAALYRTEESFTQQIALITTQHVSKIDELRNNMLTDLEGVKNSSESYIETLWQEFEKTLKQYWEQTEDRYRQYVIMRNTDYENCRQIFDNNQQINATIDVINNLKDQLTKSQVTGSQLISDEKINKENSRKLFYKLKREVVSEMETDKQHLKFMNFTAGKATDELNAILREGEQILKLFGLCTNLETENEQLFIDRFEALNLSKEEENEVKEHTKKYTEPMAEKVSEVLLLNEFWKRHNRALLEKEALVLHHQFLLKEMNYLKGILRNYFSEQMVKQPESKVSYANGVKFLQRRPATSIPLTRKTKLSALSATGVTQTSSATKLMHVDLRKSAGTGKC
;
A
#
# COMPACT_ATOMS: atom_id res chain seq x y z
N MET A 1 -13.42 30.80 -142.53
CA MET A 1 -13.14 31.32 -141.17
C MET A 1 -13.09 30.24 -140.08
N GLN A 2 -13.92 29.19 -140.10
CA GLN A 2 -13.99 28.16 -139.04
C GLN A 2 -12.68 27.37 -138.77
N ASN A 3 -11.87 27.08 -139.80
CA ASN A 3 -10.63 26.32 -139.63
C ASN A 3 -9.50 27.10 -138.93
N LYS A 4 -9.51 28.44 -139.02
CA LYS A 4 -8.56 29.28 -138.27
C LYS A 4 -8.95 29.34 -136.79
N LEU A 5 -10.25 29.47 -136.50
CA LEU A 5 -10.79 29.51 -135.13
C LEU A 5 -10.51 28.19 -134.37
N LYS A 6 -10.72 27.03 -135.01
CA LYS A 6 -10.42 25.72 -134.38
C LYS A 6 -8.94 25.54 -134.09
N ARG A 7 -8.03 25.98 -134.97
CA ARG A 7 -6.58 25.97 -134.72
C ARG A 7 -6.23 26.89 -133.56
N GLU A 8 -6.76 28.09 -133.54
CA GLU A 8 -6.54 29.07 -132.47
C GLU A 8 -7.05 28.57 -131.11
N GLN A 9 -8.18 27.84 -131.10
CA GLN A 9 -8.74 27.21 -129.89
C GLN A 9 -7.87 26.04 -129.38
N ILE A 10 -7.32 25.23 -130.29
CA ILE A 10 -6.38 24.14 -129.94
C ILE A 10 -5.05 24.72 -129.44
N PHE A 11 -4.51 25.75 -130.11
CA PHE A 11 -3.31 26.45 -129.66
C PHE A 11 -3.53 27.15 -128.32
N SER A 12 -4.70 27.72 -128.08
CA SER A 12 -5.08 28.31 -126.79
C SER A 12 -5.13 27.24 -125.69
N ARG A 13 -5.79 26.07 -125.90
CA ARG A 13 -5.75 24.96 -124.94
C ARG A 13 -4.33 24.46 -124.68
N LEU A 14 -3.50 24.34 -125.72
CA LEU A 14 -2.12 23.91 -125.59
C LEU A 14 -1.29 24.94 -124.80
N ASN A 15 -1.48 26.23 -125.06
CA ASN A 15 -0.81 27.30 -124.31
C ASN A 15 -1.26 27.31 -122.85
N VAL A 16 -2.56 27.19 -122.56
CA VAL A 16 -3.09 27.09 -121.19
C VAL A 16 -2.51 25.87 -120.47
N ALA A 17 -2.40 24.72 -121.13
CA ALA A 17 -1.79 23.52 -120.55
C ALA A 17 -0.29 23.70 -120.26
N LYS A 18 0.46 24.33 -121.17
CA LYS A 18 1.89 24.67 -120.97
C LYS A 18 2.07 25.66 -119.82
N ILE A 19 1.27 26.73 -119.80
CA ILE A 19 1.27 27.72 -118.71
C ILE A 19 0.92 27.06 -117.38
N ASN A 20 -0.11 26.21 -117.33
CA ASN A 20 -0.47 25.47 -116.11
C ASN A 20 0.62 24.49 -115.66
N GLN A 21 1.31 23.83 -116.58
CA GLN A 21 2.44 22.95 -116.23
C GLN A 21 3.60 23.76 -115.65
N GLN A 22 3.93 24.91 -116.26
CA GLN A 22 4.94 25.84 -115.75
C GLN A 22 4.53 26.37 -114.37
N TRP A 23 3.27 26.76 -114.17
CA TRP A 23 2.76 27.18 -112.86
C TRP A 23 2.84 26.07 -111.81
N ARG A 24 2.46 24.83 -112.13
CA ARG A 24 2.60 23.70 -111.21
C ARG A 24 4.06 23.40 -110.87
N GLN A 25 4.98 23.62 -111.80
CA GLN A 25 6.41 23.42 -111.55
C GLN A 25 6.96 24.52 -110.62
N ILE A 26 6.60 25.78 -110.88
CA ILE A 26 6.93 26.93 -110.02
C ILE A 26 6.32 26.75 -108.62
N LEU A 27 5.03 26.42 -108.51
CA LEU A 27 4.35 26.20 -107.23
C LEU A 27 4.95 25.02 -106.45
N ARG A 28 5.33 23.94 -107.13
CA ARG A 28 6.04 22.82 -106.48
C ARG A 28 7.42 23.24 -105.99
N GLN A 29 8.16 24.04 -106.76
CA GLN A 29 9.44 24.58 -106.30
C GLN A 29 9.29 25.48 -105.08
N ILE A 30 8.32 26.40 -105.09
CA ILE A 30 8.02 27.26 -103.93
C ILE A 30 7.63 26.39 -102.73
N LYS A 31 6.71 25.42 -102.90
CA LYS A 31 6.27 24.56 -101.79
C LYS A 31 7.38 23.67 -101.26
N CYS A 32 8.27 23.16 -102.11
CA CYS A 32 9.44 22.41 -101.68
C CYS A 32 10.41 23.26 -100.85
N VAL A 33 10.55 24.56 -101.16
CA VAL A 33 11.37 25.49 -100.37
C VAL A 33 10.69 25.78 -99.03
N GLU A 34 9.38 26.06 -99.01
CA GLU A 34 8.60 26.25 -97.78
C GLU A 34 8.70 25.03 -96.85
N LEU A 35 8.45 23.82 -97.35
CA LEU A 35 8.52 22.59 -96.55
C LEU A 35 9.92 22.33 -95.99
N LYS A 36 10.97 22.64 -96.76
CA LYS A 36 12.35 22.55 -96.27
C LYS A 36 12.59 23.54 -95.13
N GLN A 37 12.04 24.74 -95.25
CA GLN A 37 12.18 25.77 -94.22
C GLN A 37 11.40 25.41 -92.95
N GLU A 38 10.16 24.94 -93.08
CA GLU A 38 9.36 24.41 -91.96
C GLU A 38 10.07 23.23 -91.26
N LEU A 39 10.69 22.32 -92.02
CA LEU A 39 11.42 21.19 -91.47
C LEU A 39 12.71 21.62 -90.75
N GLU A 40 13.41 22.64 -91.26
CA GLU A 40 14.58 23.21 -90.60
C GLU A 40 14.20 23.98 -89.32
N ASP A 41 13.09 24.71 -89.33
CA ASP A 41 12.58 25.41 -88.16
C ASP A 41 12.11 24.41 -87.09
N LEU A 42 11.44 23.33 -87.49
CA LEU A 42 11.07 22.24 -86.59
C LEU A 42 12.30 21.53 -86.01
N ARG A 43 13.33 21.28 -86.82
CA ARG A 43 14.61 20.74 -86.36
C ARG A 43 15.26 21.65 -85.30
N LYS A 44 15.37 22.95 -85.57
CA LYS A 44 15.90 23.92 -84.60
C LYS A 44 15.09 23.94 -83.31
N TRP A 45 13.76 23.87 -83.41
CA TRP A 45 12.89 23.81 -82.24
C TRP A 45 13.10 22.53 -81.42
N PHE A 46 13.26 21.38 -82.08
CA PHE A 46 13.60 20.11 -81.42
C PHE A 46 14.96 20.18 -80.74
N ASP A 47 16.00 20.67 -81.42
CA ASP A 47 17.34 20.81 -80.86
C ASP A 47 17.35 21.76 -79.64
N TYR A 48 16.63 22.88 -79.72
CA TYR A 48 16.44 23.79 -78.59
C TYR A 48 15.72 23.10 -77.42
N THR A 49 14.63 22.39 -77.70
CA THR A 49 13.85 21.70 -76.67
C THR A 49 14.66 20.58 -76.01
N LEU A 50 15.41 19.80 -76.80
CA LEU A 50 16.28 18.73 -76.32
C LEU A 50 17.40 19.30 -75.45
N THR A 51 18.04 20.38 -75.89
CA THR A 51 19.07 21.07 -75.09
C THR A 51 18.52 21.60 -73.76
N LYS A 52 17.32 22.21 -73.78
CA LYS A 52 16.65 22.69 -72.57
C LYS A 52 16.30 21.55 -71.62
N LYS A 53 15.80 20.42 -72.13
CA LYS A 53 15.47 19.23 -71.34
C LYS A 53 16.73 18.58 -70.77
N ASN A 54 17.79 18.44 -71.54
CA ASN A 54 19.08 17.92 -71.06
C ASN A 54 19.66 18.78 -69.94
N ARG A 55 19.64 20.11 -70.08
CA ARG A 55 20.05 21.03 -69.00
C ARG A 55 19.20 20.87 -67.75
N MET A 56 17.88 20.68 -67.90
CA MET A 56 16.99 20.41 -66.78
C MET A 56 17.32 19.08 -66.10
N ILE A 57 17.60 18.02 -66.86
CA ILE A 57 18.03 16.72 -66.34
C ILE A 57 19.35 16.87 -65.58
N GLU A 58 20.35 17.55 -66.14
CA GLU A 58 21.63 17.83 -65.47
C GLU A 58 21.43 18.57 -64.15
N THR A 59 20.59 19.60 -64.14
CA THR A 59 20.29 20.36 -62.91
C THR A 59 19.64 19.47 -61.85
N VAL A 60 18.65 18.67 -62.23
CA VAL A 60 17.98 17.74 -61.30
C VAL A 60 18.94 16.67 -60.79
N LEU A 61 19.83 16.15 -61.63
CA LEU A 61 20.87 15.19 -61.21
C LEU A 61 21.84 15.83 -60.22
N THR A 62 22.25 17.07 -60.44
CA THR A 62 23.10 17.80 -59.48
C THR A 62 22.37 18.05 -58.16
N ASP A 63 21.09 18.42 -58.21
CA ASP A 63 20.27 18.63 -57.00
C ASP A 63 20.07 17.34 -56.22
N LEU A 64 19.86 16.21 -56.91
CA LEU A 64 19.75 14.89 -56.31
C LEU A 64 21.05 14.49 -55.60
N ASN A 65 22.20 14.64 -56.26
CA ASN A 65 23.50 14.33 -55.68
C ASN A 65 23.83 15.25 -54.48
N ASN A 66 23.46 16.54 -54.58
CA ASN A 66 23.59 17.47 -53.47
C ASN A 66 22.70 17.09 -52.29
N ALA A 67 21.45 16.70 -52.53
CA ALA A 67 20.54 16.22 -51.50
C ALA A 67 21.09 14.95 -50.83
N GLU A 68 21.55 13.97 -51.60
CA GLU A 68 22.14 12.73 -51.07
C GLU A 68 23.40 13.01 -50.22
N SER A 69 24.28 13.92 -50.67
CA SER A 69 25.44 14.35 -49.89
C SER A 69 25.03 15.01 -48.57
N GLN A 70 23.99 15.85 -48.59
CA GLN A 70 23.46 16.49 -47.39
C GLN A 70 22.83 15.46 -46.43
N TYR A 71 22.02 14.52 -46.93
CA TYR A 71 21.44 13.44 -46.15
C TYR A 71 22.53 12.58 -45.49
N SER A 72 23.56 12.21 -46.25
CA SER A 72 24.68 11.43 -45.74
C SER A 72 25.40 12.17 -44.61
N LYS A 73 25.73 13.46 -44.80
CA LYS A 73 26.38 14.28 -43.76
C LYS A 73 25.52 14.44 -42.51
N MET A 74 24.22 14.68 -42.69
CA MET A 74 23.27 14.78 -41.59
C MET A 74 23.18 13.47 -40.81
N HIS A 75 23.11 12.34 -41.52
CA HIS A 75 23.11 11.02 -40.92
C HIS A 75 24.38 10.74 -40.11
N TRP A 76 25.56 11.03 -40.68
CA TRP A 76 26.84 10.93 -39.96
C TRP A 76 26.87 11.78 -38.69
N SER A 77 26.41 13.03 -38.77
CA SER A 77 26.32 13.91 -37.61
C SER A 77 25.39 13.37 -36.54
N HIS A 78 24.21 12.88 -36.92
CA HIS A 78 23.28 12.23 -35.98
C HIS A 78 23.91 11.00 -35.33
N MET A 79 24.57 10.14 -36.09
CA MET A 79 25.23 8.95 -35.56
C MET A 79 26.31 9.32 -34.53
N GLU A 80 27.11 10.35 -34.82
CA GLU A 80 28.11 10.86 -33.88
C GLU A 80 27.47 11.41 -32.60
N THR A 81 26.31 12.08 -32.70
CA THR A 81 25.58 12.55 -31.52
C THR A 81 25.04 11.40 -30.67
N PHE A 82 24.56 10.33 -31.30
CA PHE A 82 24.13 9.11 -30.59
C PHE A 82 25.30 8.43 -29.89
N ASP A 83 26.46 8.31 -30.54
CA ASP A 83 27.66 7.75 -29.91
C ASP A 83 28.10 8.55 -28.68
N LYS A 84 28.04 9.89 -28.75
CA LYS A 84 28.31 10.76 -27.60
C LYS A 84 27.30 10.52 -26.47
N MET A 85 26.02 10.40 -26.81
CA MET A 85 24.95 10.12 -25.84
C MET A 85 25.16 8.75 -25.17
N ILE A 86 25.47 7.71 -25.94
CA ILE A 86 25.75 6.35 -25.43
C ILE A 86 26.94 6.38 -24.47
N LYS A 87 28.04 7.05 -24.83
CA LYS A 87 29.21 7.19 -23.96
C LYS A 87 28.88 7.90 -22.65
N LEU A 88 28.11 8.98 -22.69
CA LEU A 88 27.69 9.71 -21.49
C LEU A 88 26.81 8.84 -20.60
N HIS A 89 25.88 8.08 -21.17
CA HIS A 89 25.05 7.16 -20.40
C HIS A 89 25.86 6.01 -19.79
N SER A 90 26.83 5.44 -20.52
CA SER A 90 27.74 4.43 -19.98
C SER A 90 28.49 4.94 -18.77
N GLN A 91 29.10 6.14 -18.87
CA GLN A 91 29.80 6.78 -17.76
C GLN A 91 28.89 7.03 -16.56
N ARG A 92 27.64 7.44 -16.80
CA ARG A 92 26.65 7.66 -15.74
C ARG A 92 26.25 6.37 -15.05
N VAL A 93 26.09 5.28 -15.79
CA VAL A 93 25.81 3.94 -15.23
C VAL A 93 26.99 3.48 -14.38
N ASP A 94 28.22 3.61 -14.88
CA ASP A 94 29.43 3.25 -14.12
C ASP A 94 29.55 4.07 -12.83
N HIS A 95 29.29 5.38 -12.89
CA HIS A 95 29.28 6.24 -11.72
C HIS A 95 28.28 5.77 -10.65
N TYR A 96 27.02 5.51 -11.04
CA TYR A 96 26.02 5.01 -10.10
C TYR A 96 26.35 3.61 -9.57
N TYR A 97 26.96 2.76 -10.39
CA TYR A 97 27.39 1.44 -9.98
C TYR A 97 28.50 1.50 -8.91
N VAL A 98 29.48 2.39 -9.09
CA VAL A 98 30.52 2.65 -8.08
C VAL A 98 29.91 3.19 -6.80
N GLN A 99 29.05 4.22 -6.88
CA GLN A 99 28.37 4.77 -5.70
C GLN A 99 27.51 3.73 -4.97
N TYR A 100 26.82 2.86 -5.70
CA TYR A 100 26.04 1.78 -5.11
C TYR A 100 26.95 0.81 -4.35
N LYS A 101 28.08 0.39 -4.94
CA LYS A 101 29.05 -0.49 -4.29
C LYS A 101 29.62 0.12 -3.01
N GLU A 102 29.96 1.41 -3.04
CA GLU A 102 30.45 2.13 -1.86
C GLU A 102 29.39 2.20 -0.77
N LYS A 103 28.19 2.68 -1.09
CA LYS A 103 27.07 2.73 -0.13
C LYS A 103 26.76 1.36 0.46
N ARG A 104 26.79 0.31 -0.35
CA ARG A 104 26.59 -1.07 0.13
C ARG A 104 27.68 -1.50 1.10
N ARG A 105 28.95 -1.18 0.80
CA ARG A 105 30.09 -1.47 1.68
C ARG A 105 29.97 -0.72 3.01
N ASP A 106 29.61 0.55 2.96
CA ASP A 106 29.46 1.38 4.17
C ASP A 106 28.30 0.88 5.04
N ARG A 107 27.14 0.58 4.44
CA ARG A 107 26.01 -0.04 5.14
C ARG A 107 26.39 -1.36 5.80
N TYR A 108 27.12 -2.21 5.10
CA TYR A 108 27.58 -3.48 5.64
C TYR A 108 28.55 -3.29 6.81
N ARG A 109 29.47 -2.32 6.70
CA ARG A 109 30.40 -1.97 7.76
C ARG A 109 29.69 -1.47 9.01
N VAL A 110 28.72 -0.56 8.85
CA VAL A 110 27.91 -0.05 9.96
C VAL A 110 27.10 -1.18 10.60
N ALA A 111 26.45 -2.03 9.81
CA ALA A 111 25.68 -3.16 10.35
C ALA A 111 26.55 -4.12 11.18
N ILE A 112 27.78 -4.41 10.74
CA ILE A 112 28.72 -5.21 11.54
C ILE A 112 29.11 -4.50 12.84
N ALA A 113 29.38 -3.19 12.78
CA ALA A 113 29.71 -2.41 13.96
C ALA A 113 28.56 -2.43 14.98
N ASP A 114 27.33 -2.19 14.53
CA ASP A 114 26.12 -2.21 15.37
C ASP A 114 25.90 -3.59 16.01
N ILE A 115 26.04 -4.67 15.23
CA ILE A 115 25.92 -6.05 15.77
C ILE A 115 26.96 -6.29 16.87
N ASN A 116 28.20 -5.84 16.67
CA ASN A 116 29.27 -6.01 17.65
C ASN A 116 29.02 -5.14 18.89
N GLU A 117 28.51 -3.93 18.74
CA GLU A 117 28.16 -3.05 19.84
C GLU A 117 27.02 -3.65 20.68
N ILE A 118 25.94 -4.11 20.05
CA ILE A 118 24.82 -4.77 20.73
C ILE A 118 25.32 -6.01 21.48
N ARG A 119 26.15 -6.85 20.84
CA ARG A 119 26.71 -8.05 21.48
C ARG A 119 27.59 -7.69 22.68
N ASN A 120 28.39 -6.63 22.57
CA ASN A 120 29.25 -6.17 23.67
C ASN A 120 28.42 -5.56 24.82
N SER A 121 27.37 -4.79 24.52
CA SER A 121 26.44 -4.28 25.54
C SER A 121 25.76 -5.44 26.26
N TYR A 122 25.18 -6.37 25.51
CA TYR A 122 24.54 -7.56 26.07
C TYR A 122 25.48 -8.35 26.98
N ARG A 123 26.74 -8.58 26.55
CA ARG A 123 27.74 -9.26 27.39
C ARG A 123 27.99 -8.50 28.70
N LYS A 124 28.15 -7.18 28.64
CA LYS A 124 28.35 -6.33 29.83
C LYS A 124 27.14 -6.38 30.76
N ASP A 125 25.93 -6.32 30.22
CA ASP A 125 24.69 -6.35 31.01
C ASP A 125 24.55 -7.69 31.72
N VAL A 126 24.87 -8.79 31.03
CA VAL A 126 24.89 -10.14 31.61
C VAL A 126 25.93 -10.22 32.74
N GLU A 127 27.15 -9.73 32.53
CA GLU A 127 28.20 -9.71 33.57
C GLU A 127 27.77 -8.89 34.79
N GLN A 128 27.15 -7.72 34.59
CA GLN A 128 26.63 -6.88 35.66
C GLN A 128 25.50 -7.56 36.44
N LEU A 129 24.56 -8.23 35.76
CA LEU A 129 23.49 -8.97 36.40
C LEU A 129 24.02 -10.15 37.22
N HIS A 130 25.00 -10.89 36.71
CA HIS A 130 25.65 -11.96 37.47
C HIS A 130 26.35 -11.42 38.73
N ALA A 131 27.06 -10.30 38.60
CA ALA A 131 27.71 -9.67 39.76
C ALA A 131 26.69 -9.17 40.79
N ALA A 132 25.55 -8.62 40.36
CA ALA A 132 24.47 -8.20 41.23
C ALA A 132 23.83 -9.39 41.96
N LEU A 133 23.52 -10.47 41.23
CA LEU A 133 22.98 -11.71 41.80
C LEU A 133 23.92 -12.29 42.84
N TYR A 134 25.20 -12.43 42.52
CA TYR A 134 26.22 -12.93 43.45
C TYR A 134 26.26 -12.09 44.74
N ARG A 135 26.28 -10.75 44.62
CA ARG A 135 26.25 -9.86 45.80
C ARG A 135 24.97 -10.02 46.62
N THR A 136 23.81 -10.20 45.99
CA THR A 136 22.56 -10.42 46.72
C THR A 136 22.53 -11.76 47.42
N GLU A 137 23.02 -12.83 46.78
CA GLU A 137 23.13 -14.16 47.39
C GLU A 137 24.09 -14.13 48.58
N GLU A 138 25.26 -13.50 48.43
CA GLU A 138 26.21 -13.31 49.53
C GLU A 138 25.56 -12.57 50.70
N SER A 139 24.84 -11.47 50.44
CA SER A 139 24.11 -10.75 51.48
C SER A 139 23.05 -11.61 52.18
N PHE A 140 22.30 -12.43 51.43
CA PHE A 140 21.33 -13.35 52.03
C PHE A 140 22.00 -14.42 52.88
N THR A 141 23.10 -15.01 52.42
CA THR A 141 23.83 -16.02 53.21
C THR A 141 24.38 -15.43 54.51
N GLN A 142 24.91 -14.20 54.48
CA GLN A 142 25.35 -13.48 55.68
C GLN A 142 24.18 -13.18 56.62
N GLN A 143 23.02 -12.77 56.09
CA GLN A 143 21.83 -12.51 56.89
C GLN A 143 21.29 -13.78 57.55
N ILE A 144 21.24 -14.90 56.81
CA ILE A 144 20.85 -16.20 57.37
C ILE A 144 21.83 -16.60 58.48
N ALA A 145 23.14 -16.50 58.23
CA ALA A 145 24.16 -16.82 59.24
C ALA A 145 23.96 -15.98 60.51
N LEU A 146 23.77 -14.66 60.38
CA LEU A 146 23.50 -13.77 61.52
C LEU A 146 22.22 -14.15 62.28
N ILE A 147 21.13 -14.45 61.58
CA ILE A 147 19.87 -14.89 62.20
C ILE A 147 20.08 -16.21 62.95
N THR A 148 20.77 -17.18 62.35
CA THR A 148 21.06 -18.47 63.01
C THR A 148 21.91 -18.30 64.26
N THR A 149 22.97 -17.47 64.23
CA THR A 149 23.81 -17.23 65.41
C THR A 149 23.04 -16.52 66.52
N GLN A 150 22.21 -15.53 66.17
CA GLN A 150 21.31 -14.87 67.13
C GLN A 150 20.31 -15.85 67.75
N HIS A 151 19.72 -16.76 66.95
CA HIS A 151 18.81 -17.78 67.47
C HIS A 151 19.51 -18.75 68.41
N VAL A 152 20.71 -19.23 68.06
CA VAL A 152 21.50 -20.10 68.93
C VAL A 152 21.84 -19.39 70.25
N SER A 153 22.30 -18.13 70.19
CA SER A 153 22.55 -17.32 71.38
C SER A 153 21.33 -17.20 72.28
N LYS A 154 20.14 -16.94 71.71
CA LYS A 154 18.88 -16.87 72.48
C LYS A 154 18.50 -18.21 73.13
N ILE A 155 18.76 -19.33 72.44
CA ILE A 155 18.51 -20.66 73.00
C ILE A 155 19.46 -20.92 74.18
N ASP A 156 20.74 -20.56 74.05
CA ASP A 156 21.72 -20.73 75.12
C ASP A 156 21.42 -19.83 76.32
N GLU A 157 21.00 -18.58 76.10
CA GLU A 157 20.51 -17.68 77.15
C GLU A 157 19.31 -18.28 77.90
N LEU A 158 18.30 -18.78 77.18
CA LEU A 158 17.14 -19.44 77.79
C LEU A 158 17.53 -20.69 78.58
N ARG A 159 18.47 -21.48 78.06
CA ARG A 159 18.99 -22.68 78.74
C ARG A 159 19.73 -22.33 80.02
N ASN A 160 20.56 -21.30 80.00
CA ASN A 160 21.30 -20.82 81.18
C ASN A 160 20.35 -20.24 82.24
N ASN A 161 19.32 -19.50 81.82
CA ASN A 161 18.28 -19.02 82.74
C ASN A 161 17.54 -20.18 83.39
N MET A 162 17.11 -21.19 82.61
CA MET A 162 16.45 -22.38 83.13
C MET A 162 17.34 -23.18 84.09
N LEU A 163 18.64 -23.28 83.82
CA LEU A 163 19.60 -23.91 84.74
C LEU A 163 19.69 -23.16 86.06
N THR A 164 19.74 -21.82 86.01
CA THR A 164 19.76 -20.96 87.20
C THR A 164 18.48 -21.09 88.03
N ASP A 165 17.32 -21.12 87.36
CA ASP A 165 16.02 -21.33 88.01
C ASP A 165 15.94 -22.72 88.66
N LEU A 166 16.42 -23.76 87.98
CA LEU A 166 16.45 -25.13 88.50
C LEU A 166 17.34 -25.22 89.74
N GLU A 167 18.51 -24.59 89.70
CA GLU A 167 19.41 -24.51 90.87
C GLU A 167 18.77 -23.73 92.02
N GLY A 168 18.02 -22.65 91.73
CA GLY A 168 17.22 -21.93 92.72
C GLY A 168 16.13 -22.81 93.37
N VAL A 169 15.38 -23.57 92.58
CA VAL A 169 14.36 -24.51 93.08
C VAL A 169 15.00 -25.64 93.88
N LYS A 170 16.13 -26.17 93.42
CA LYS A 170 16.88 -27.22 94.13
C LYS A 170 17.33 -26.72 95.50
N ASN A 171 17.98 -25.56 95.57
CA ASN A 171 18.47 -25.00 96.83
C ASN A 171 17.34 -24.69 97.81
N SER A 172 16.20 -24.19 97.33
CA SER A 172 15.02 -23.97 98.19
C SER A 172 14.42 -25.29 98.69
N SER A 173 14.41 -26.33 97.87
CA SER A 173 13.95 -27.68 98.26
C SER A 173 14.89 -28.35 99.26
N GLU A 174 16.21 -28.25 99.07
CA GLU A 174 17.21 -28.77 100.03
C GLU A 174 17.08 -28.08 101.39
N SER A 175 16.93 -26.75 101.39
CA SER A 175 16.64 -25.98 102.62
C SER A 175 15.36 -26.46 103.31
N TYR A 176 14.28 -26.69 102.54
CA TYR A 176 13.03 -27.21 103.08
C TYR A 176 13.18 -28.63 103.67
N ILE A 177 13.89 -29.52 102.98
CA ILE A 177 14.18 -30.88 103.48
C ILE A 177 14.98 -30.81 104.79
N GLU A 178 15.98 -29.94 104.89
CA GLU A 178 16.77 -29.75 106.11
C GLU A 178 15.88 -29.35 107.30
N THR A 179 14.92 -28.44 107.08
CA THR A 179 13.96 -28.03 108.12
C THR A 179 13.04 -29.17 108.54
N LEU A 180 12.50 -29.94 107.58
CA LEU A 180 11.69 -31.12 107.83
C LEU A 180 12.46 -32.18 108.62
N TRP A 181 13.76 -32.36 108.34
CA TRP A 181 14.61 -33.30 109.06
C TRP A 181 14.78 -32.93 110.53
N GLN A 182 14.94 -31.65 110.84
CA GLN A 182 14.97 -31.16 112.23
C GLN A 182 13.63 -31.40 112.95
N GLU A 183 12.51 -31.23 112.25
CA GLU A 183 11.17 -31.52 112.79
C GLU A 183 10.94 -33.02 113.00
N PHE A 184 11.38 -33.87 112.06
CA PHE A 184 11.29 -35.32 112.18
C PHE A 184 12.12 -35.84 113.35
N GLU A 185 13.35 -35.33 113.57
CA GLU A 185 14.16 -35.74 114.72
C GLU A 185 13.49 -35.38 116.06
N LYS A 186 12.86 -34.19 116.11
CA LYS A 186 12.12 -33.74 117.28
C LYS A 186 10.89 -34.61 117.56
N THR A 187 10.13 -34.96 116.52
CA THR A 187 8.94 -35.81 116.66
C THR A 187 9.30 -37.27 116.94
N LEU A 188 10.38 -37.82 116.39
CA LEU A 188 10.87 -39.16 116.73
C LEU A 188 11.23 -39.30 118.20
N LYS A 189 11.85 -38.27 118.81
CA LYS A 189 12.09 -38.23 120.26
C LYS A 189 10.78 -38.28 121.06
N GLN A 190 9.78 -37.51 120.65
CA GLN A 190 8.44 -37.55 121.26
C GLN A 190 7.70 -38.88 120.99
N TYR A 191 8.01 -39.52 119.86
CA TYR A 191 7.35 -40.74 119.42
C TYR A 191 7.80 -41.95 120.23
N TRP A 192 9.10 -42.05 120.55
CA TRP A 192 9.62 -43.09 121.44
C TRP A 192 8.92 -43.10 122.80
N GLU A 193 8.53 -41.93 123.32
CA GLU A 193 7.76 -41.79 124.57
C GLU A 193 6.28 -42.22 124.42
N GLN A 194 5.73 -42.24 123.20
CA GLN A 194 4.33 -42.58 122.91
C GLN A 194 4.13 -43.99 122.33
N THR A 195 5.21 -44.76 122.07
CA THR A 195 5.12 -46.03 121.35
C THR A 195 4.66 -47.22 122.22
N GLU A 196 4.53 -47.03 123.53
CA GLU A 196 3.85 -48.00 124.41
C GLU A 196 2.32 -47.95 124.22
N ASP A 197 1.75 -46.77 123.95
CA ASP A 197 0.31 -46.57 123.77
C ASP A 197 -0.19 -46.90 122.36
N ARG A 198 0.67 -46.82 121.33
CA ARG A 198 0.29 -47.08 119.93
C ARG A 198 0.13 -48.54 119.54
N TYR A 199 0.69 -49.49 120.30
CA TYR A 199 0.45 -50.92 120.05
C TYR A 199 -1.03 -51.30 120.22
N ARG A 200 -1.75 -50.61 121.12
CA ARG A 200 -3.20 -50.83 121.32
C ARG A 200 -4.06 -50.24 120.19
N GLN A 201 -3.60 -49.18 119.53
CA GLN A 201 -4.33 -48.54 118.43
C GLN A 201 -4.17 -49.29 117.09
N TYR A 202 -3.04 -49.97 116.88
CA TYR A 202 -2.77 -50.78 115.68
C TYR A 202 -3.80 -51.91 115.47
N VAL A 203 -4.27 -52.52 116.55
CA VAL A 203 -5.25 -53.62 116.49
C VAL A 203 -6.62 -53.15 115.99
N ILE A 204 -7.00 -51.90 116.24
CA ILE A 204 -8.26 -51.31 115.78
C ILE A 204 -8.17 -50.94 114.29
N MET A 205 -7.04 -50.37 113.86
CA MET A 205 -6.82 -49.91 112.49
C MET A 205 -6.82 -51.06 111.46
N ARG A 206 -6.32 -52.24 111.86
CA ARG A 206 -6.27 -53.43 110.99
C ARG A 206 -7.66 -53.89 110.52
N ASN A 207 -8.68 -53.73 111.36
CA ASN A 207 -10.04 -54.16 111.03
C ASN A 207 -10.74 -53.16 110.11
N THR A 208 -10.46 -51.86 110.24
CA THR A 208 -10.93 -50.82 109.30
C THR A 208 -10.26 -50.90 107.92
N ASP A 209 -8.98 -51.30 107.85
CA ASP A 209 -8.28 -51.47 106.57
C ASP A 209 -8.92 -52.57 105.71
N TYR A 210 -9.44 -53.63 106.34
CA TYR A 210 -10.13 -54.71 105.63
C TYR A 210 -11.42 -54.24 104.94
N GLU A 211 -12.20 -53.37 105.59
CA GLU A 211 -13.43 -52.80 105.03
C GLU A 211 -13.14 -51.78 103.92
N ASN A 212 -12.08 -50.97 104.08
CA ASN A 212 -11.62 -50.03 103.06
C ASN A 212 -11.11 -50.74 101.80
N CYS A 213 -10.37 -51.84 101.94
CA CYS A 213 -9.91 -52.64 100.80
C CYS A 213 -11.07 -53.17 99.94
N ARG A 214 -12.20 -53.51 100.57
CA ARG A 214 -13.40 -53.98 99.86
C ARG A 214 -14.06 -52.85 99.05
N GLN A 215 -14.19 -51.66 99.64
CA GLN A 215 -14.72 -50.49 98.91
C GLN A 215 -13.79 -50.01 97.79
N ILE A 216 -12.47 -50.10 97.98
CA ILE A 216 -11.48 -49.78 96.94
C ILE A 216 -11.62 -50.72 95.73
N PHE A 217 -11.91 -52.00 95.96
CA PHE A 217 -12.12 -52.96 94.89
C PHE A 217 -13.35 -52.61 94.03
N ASP A 218 -14.50 -52.33 94.67
CA ASP A 218 -15.74 -51.96 93.97
C ASP A 218 -15.59 -50.63 93.20
N ASN A 219 -14.89 -49.66 93.79
CA ASN A 219 -14.59 -48.39 93.13
C ASN A 219 -13.65 -48.57 91.93
N ASN A 220 -12.63 -49.43 92.02
CA ASN A 220 -11.74 -49.72 90.90
C ASN A 220 -12.49 -50.39 89.73
N GLN A 221 -13.49 -51.23 90.00
CA GLN A 221 -14.31 -51.83 88.95
C GLN A 221 -15.14 -50.76 88.21
N GLN A 222 -15.72 -49.80 88.94
CA GLN A 222 -16.44 -48.68 88.33
C GLN A 222 -15.50 -47.75 87.54
N ILE A 223 -14.31 -47.48 88.07
CA ILE A 223 -13.27 -46.68 87.39
C ILE A 223 -12.88 -47.36 86.07
N ASN A 224 -12.60 -48.66 86.07
CA ASN A 224 -12.25 -49.39 84.84
C ASN A 224 -13.37 -49.34 83.79
N ALA A 225 -14.63 -49.48 84.21
CA ALA A 225 -15.76 -49.33 83.29
C ALA A 225 -15.84 -47.90 82.68
N THR A 226 -15.56 -46.85 83.45
CA THR A 226 -15.50 -45.48 82.92
C THR A 226 -14.29 -45.26 82.00
N ILE A 227 -13.14 -45.90 82.29
CA ILE A 227 -11.94 -45.86 81.45
C ILE A 227 -12.22 -46.50 80.09
N ASP A 228 -12.93 -47.62 80.05
CA ASP A 228 -13.30 -48.29 78.80
C ASP A 228 -14.24 -47.42 77.94
N VAL A 229 -15.19 -46.73 78.57
CA VAL A 229 -16.05 -45.75 77.87
C VAL A 229 -15.22 -44.57 77.34
N ILE A 230 -14.28 -44.05 78.12
CA ILE A 230 -13.38 -42.96 77.70
C ILE A 230 -12.51 -43.41 76.52
N ASN A 231 -11.98 -44.63 76.55
CA ASN A 231 -11.15 -45.17 75.46
C ASN A 231 -11.97 -45.36 74.18
N ASN A 232 -13.20 -45.87 74.27
CA ASN A 232 -14.09 -45.98 73.11
C ASN A 232 -14.44 -44.60 72.51
N LEU A 233 -14.71 -43.59 73.36
CA LEU A 233 -14.94 -42.21 72.89
C LEU A 233 -13.69 -41.59 72.25
N LYS A 234 -12.49 -41.86 72.79
CA LYS A 234 -11.21 -41.45 72.19
C LYS A 234 -10.98 -42.12 70.83
N ASP A 235 -11.31 -43.39 70.69
CA ASP A 235 -11.23 -44.12 69.42
C ASP A 235 -12.22 -43.58 68.38
N GLN A 236 -13.43 -43.20 68.80
CA GLN A 236 -14.40 -42.56 67.90
C GLN A 236 -13.95 -41.15 67.50
N LEU A 237 -13.37 -40.38 68.42
CA LEU A 237 -12.83 -39.04 68.15
C LEU A 237 -11.65 -39.10 67.18
N THR A 238 -10.71 -40.02 67.39
CA THR A 238 -9.55 -40.19 66.49
C THR A 238 -9.99 -40.67 65.11
N LYS A 239 -10.94 -41.61 65.01
CA LYS A 239 -11.55 -42.00 63.72
C LYS A 239 -12.19 -40.81 63.01
N SER A 240 -13.01 -40.03 63.71
CA SER A 240 -13.65 -38.82 63.13
C SER A 240 -12.62 -37.75 62.72
N GLN A 241 -11.52 -37.61 63.46
CA GLN A 241 -10.46 -36.66 63.17
C GLN A 241 -9.63 -37.09 61.96
N VAL A 242 -9.32 -38.39 61.84
CA VAL A 242 -8.62 -38.95 60.68
C VAL A 242 -9.49 -38.81 59.43
N THR A 243 -10.76 -39.23 59.47
CA THR A 243 -11.69 -39.09 58.33
C THR A 243 -11.90 -37.63 57.96
N GLY A 244 -12.03 -36.72 58.94
CA GLY A 244 -12.13 -35.28 58.70
C GLY A 244 -10.88 -34.70 58.06
N SER A 245 -9.69 -35.10 58.51
CA SER A 245 -8.42 -34.63 57.94
C SER A 245 -8.19 -35.14 56.50
N GLN A 246 -8.61 -36.37 56.20
CA GLN A 246 -8.58 -36.94 54.85
C GLN A 246 -9.51 -36.18 53.90
N LEU A 247 -10.78 -35.96 54.29
CA LEU A 247 -11.73 -35.18 53.48
C LEU A 247 -11.23 -33.74 53.22
N ILE A 248 -10.66 -33.09 54.23
CA ILE A 248 -10.07 -31.74 54.07
C ILE A 248 -8.86 -31.77 53.13
N SER A 249 -8.04 -32.82 53.19
CA SER A 249 -6.89 -33.00 52.29
C SER A 249 -7.34 -33.22 50.84
N ASP A 250 -8.31 -34.10 50.62
CA ASP A 250 -8.86 -34.39 49.29
C ASP A 250 -9.52 -33.15 48.69
N GLU A 251 -10.26 -32.37 49.47
CA GLU A 251 -10.85 -31.12 48.97
C GLU A 251 -9.82 -30.02 48.70
N LYS A 252 -8.71 -29.98 49.44
CA LYS A 252 -7.59 -29.08 49.08
C LYS A 252 -6.99 -29.46 47.73
N ILE A 253 -6.79 -30.75 47.47
CA ILE A 253 -6.26 -31.25 46.19
C ILE A 253 -7.24 -30.94 45.05
N ASN A 254 -8.55 -31.17 45.24
CA ASN A 254 -9.58 -30.84 44.24
C ASN A 254 -9.66 -29.34 43.96
N LYS A 255 -9.58 -28.51 44.99
CA LYS A 255 -9.52 -27.04 44.84
C LYS A 255 -8.29 -26.61 44.03
N GLU A 256 -7.13 -27.20 44.32
CA GLU A 256 -5.89 -26.87 43.62
C GLU A 256 -5.90 -27.34 42.15
N ASN A 257 -6.45 -28.53 41.88
CA ASN A 257 -6.66 -29.04 40.53
C ASN A 257 -7.64 -28.16 39.73
N SER A 258 -8.76 -27.77 40.34
CA SER A 258 -9.73 -26.85 39.73
C SER A 258 -9.11 -25.49 39.43
N ARG A 259 -8.24 -24.99 40.33
CA ARG A 259 -7.50 -23.74 40.13
C ARG A 259 -6.49 -23.84 38.98
N LYS A 260 -5.76 -24.96 38.87
CA LYS A 260 -4.85 -25.23 37.74
C LYS A 260 -5.61 -25.28 36.41
N LEU A 261 -6.76 -25.97 36.38
CA LEU A 261 -7.61 -26.05 35.19
C LEU A 261 -8.14 -24.66 34.80
N PHE A 262 -8.59 -23.86 35.77
CA PHE A 262 -9.03 -22.49 35.53
C PHE A 262 -7.94 -21.61 34.92
N TYR A 263 -6.71 -21.66 35.43
CA TYR A 263 -5.60 -20.88 34.85
C TYR A 263 -5.14 -21.39 33.49
N LYS A 264 -5.27 -22.69 33.22
CA LYS A 264 -5.02 -23.24 31.88
C LYS A 264 -6.05 -22.71 30.89
N LEU A 265 -7.34 -22.84 31.21
CA LEU A 265 -8.45 -22.34 30.40
C LEU A 265 -8.34 -20.82 30.19
N LYS A 266 -8.02 -20.06 31.23
CA LYS A 266 -7.81 -18.61 31.13
C LYS A 266 -6.70 -18.24 30.16
N ARG A 267 -5.59 -19.00 30.14
CA ARG A 267 -4.50 -18.78 29.18
C ARG A 267 -4.91 -19.12 27.76
N GLU A 268 -5.64 -20.22 27.56
CA GLU A 268 -6.17 -20.62 26.26
C GLU A 268 -7.14 -19.55 25.72
N VAL A 269 -8.11 -19.10 26.52
CA VAL A 269 -9.04 -18.03 26.14
C VAL A 269 -8.32 -16.73 25.78
N VAL A 270 -7.31 -16.31 26.56
CA VAL A 270 -6.54 -15.10 26.24
C VAL A 270 -5.73 -15.28 24.94
N SER A 271 -5.19 -16.47 24.70
CA SER A 271 -4.49 -16.79 23.46
C SER A 271 -5.43 -16.75 22.25
N GLU A 272 -6.61 -17.37 22.35
CA GLU A 272 -7.63 -17.36 21.30
C GLU A 272 -8.15 -15.95 21.00
N MET A 273 -8.38 -15.14 22.04
CA MET A 273 -8.77 -13.74 21.85
C MET A 273 -7.72 -12.93 21.09
N GLU A 274 -6.42 -13.18 21.29
CA GLU A 274 -5.37 -12.48 20.54
C GLU A 274 -5.26 -13.02 19.10
N THR A 275 -5.46 -14.32 18.86
CA THR A 275 -5.53 -14.86 17.49
C THR A 275 -6.74 -14.31 16.74
N ASP A 276 -7.90 -14.26 17.36
CA ASP A 276 -9.13 -13.71 16.77
C ASP A 276 -8.97 -12.23 16.43
N LYS A 277 -8.33 -11.46 17.31
CA LYS A 277 -8.00 -10.07 17.04
C LYS A 277 -7.04 -9.91 15.86
N GLN A 278 -6.08 -10.82 15.68
CA GLN A 278 -5.21 -10.82 14.51
C GLN A 278 -5.99 -11.18 13.23
N HIS A 279 -6.86 -12.18 13.28
CA HIS A 279 -7.74 -12.55 12.17
C HIS A 279 -8.68 -11.40 11.78
N LEU A 280 -9.29 -10.72 12.75
CA LEU A 280 -10.12 -9.54 12.52
C LEU A 280 -9.34 -8.39 11.89
N LYS A 281 -8.10 -8.13 12.33
CA LYS A 281 -7.24 -7.13 11.68
C LYS A 281 -6.94 -7.49 10.23
N PHE A 282 -6.63 -8.75 9.95
CA PHE A 282 -6.36 -9.22 8.59
C PHE A 282 -7.61 -9.14 7.69
N MET A 283 -8.76 -9.57 8.21
CA MET A 283 -10.04 -9.48 7.51
C MET A 283 -10.42 -8.02 7.23
N ASN A 284 -10.25 -7.12 8.20
CA ASN A 284 -10.54 -5.70 8.00
C ASN A 284 -9.58 -5.06 6.99
N PHE A 285 -8.30 -5.44 6.99
CA PHE A 285 -7.33 -4.96 6.01
C PHE A 285 -7.67 -5.43 4.58
N THR A 286 -8.02 -6.71 4.42
CA THR A 286 -8.40 -7.28 3.12
C THR A 286 -9.72 -6.72 2.62
N ALA A 287 -10.72 -6.56 3.50
CA ALA A 287 -11.99 -5.89 3.18
C ALA A 287 -11.77 -4.42 2.81
N GLY A 288 -10.92 -3.69 3.54
CA GLY A 288 -10.54 -2.32 3.22
C GLY A 288 -9.91 -2.21 1.83
N LYS A 289 -8.94 -3.07 1.52
CA LYS A 289 -8.30 -3.12 0.21
C LYS A 289 -9.29 -3.44 -0.92
N ALA A 290 -10.17 -4.42 -0.73
CA ALA A 290 -11.21 -4.76 -1.71
C ALA A 290 -12.19 -3.60 -1.92
N THR A 291 -12.54 -2.88 -0.85
CA THR A 291 -13.41 -1.71 -0.91
C THR A 291 -12.73 -0.56 -1.66
N ASP A 292 -11.44 -0.34 -1.44
CA ASP A 292 -10.65 0.67 -2.16
C ASP A 292 -10.55 0.34 -3.66
N GLU A 293 -10.32 -0.92 -4.01
CA GLU A 293 -10.30 -1.40 -5.40
C GLU A 293 -11.68 -1.23 -6.07
N LEU A 294 -12.77 -1.60 -5.40
CA LEU A 294 -14.13 -1.40 -5.90
C LEU A 294 -14.47 0.09 -6.07
N ASN A 295 -14.05 0.93 -5.14
CA ASN A 295 -14.23 2.38 -5.25
C ASN A 295 -13.41 2.99 -6.39
N ALA A 296 -12.22 2.45 -6.68
CA ALA A 296 -11.44 2.87 -7.84
C ALA A 296 -12.15 2.54 -9.16
N ILE A 297 -12.66 1.31 -9.30
CA ILE A 297 -13.46 0.88 -10.46
C ILE A 297 -14.72 1.75 -10.59
N LEU A 298 -15.40 2.05 -9.48
CA LEU A 298 -16.58 2.91 -9.49
C LEU A 298 -16.24 4.33 -9.98
N ARG A 299 -15.11 4.91 -9.54
CA ARG A 299 -14.65 6.22 -10.03
C ARG A 299 -14.32 6.20 -11.52
N GLU A 300 -13.68 5.15 -12.02
CA GLU A 300 -13.41 4.99 -13.46
C GLU A 300 -14.71 4.86 -14.25
N GLY A 301 -15.66 4.06 -13.76
CA GLY A 301 -17.01 3.94 -14.34
C GLY A 301 -17.76 5.28 -14.37
N GLU A 302 -17.73 6.05 -13.27
CA GLU A 302 -18.31 7.40 -13.22
C GLU A 302 -17.63 8.38 -14.19
N GLN A 303 -16.32 8.28 -14.37
CA GLN A 303 -15.59 9.10 -15.35
C GLN A 303 -16.01 8.75 -16.78
N ILE A 304 -16.13 7.45 -17.10
CA ILE A 304 -16.62 7.00 -18.41
C ILE A 304 -18.04 7.51 -18.65
N LEU A 305 -18.95 7.42 -17.66
CA LEU A 305 -20.31 7.94 -17.78
C LEU A 305 -20.35 9.47 -17.95
N LYS A 306 -19.50 10.21 -17.23
CA LYS A 306 -19.37 11.67 -17.40
C LYS A 306 -18.86 12.03 -18.80
N LEU A 307 -17.84 11.33 -19.30
CA LEU A 307 -17.33 11.52 -20.65
C LEU A 307 -18.37 11.16 -21.71
N PHE A 308 -19.08 10.04 -21.52
CA PHE A 308 -20.19 9.64 -22.37
C PHE A 308 -21.25 10.75 -22.43
N GLY A 309 -21.69 11.28 -21.27
CA GLY A 309 -22.65 12.39 -21.21
C GLY A 309 -22.17 13.68 -21.91
N LEU A 310 -20.87 13.99 -21.84
CA LEU A 310 -20.28 15.11 -22.58
C LEU A 310 -20.23 14.85 -24.09
N CYS A 311 -19.87 13.63 -24.48
CA CYS A 311 -19.84 13.20 -25.88
C CYS A 311 -21.23 13.18 -26.50
N THR A 312 -22.25 12.69 -25.79
CA THR A 312 -23.64 12.67 -26.29
C THR A 312 -24.17 14.07 -26.59
N ASN A 313 -23.75 15.10 -25.84
CA ASN A 313 -24.14 16.49 -26.11
C ASN A 313 -23.58 17.04 -27.43
N LEU A 314 -22.51 16.44 -27.97
CA LEU A 314 -21.87 16.85 -29.22
C LEU A 314 -22.36 16.05 -30.43
N GLU A 315 -23.17 15.01 -30.21
CA GLU A 315 -23.73 14.17 -31.26
C GLU A 315 -24.96 14.84 -31.88
N THR A 316 -25.20 14.53 -33.15
CA THR A 316 -26.39 15.03 -33.85
C THR A 316 -27.65 14.28 -33.43
N GLU A 317 -28.84 14.88 -33.59
CA GLU A 317 -30.12 14.21 -33.28
C GLU A 317 -30.26 12.86 -34.03
N ASN A 318 -29.70 12.78 -35.24
CA ASN A 318 -29.63 11.55 -36.04
C ASN A 318 -28.72 10.47 -35.43
N GLU A 319 -27.72 10.81 -34.62
CA GLU A 319 -26.86 9.83 -33.95
C GLU A 319 -27.38 9.46 -32.55
N GLN A 320 -28.19 10.32 -31.95
CA GLN A 320 -28.86 10.07 -30.67
C GLN A 320 -30.11 9.18 -30.83
N LEU A 321 -30.84 9.31 -31.94
CA LEU A 321 -32.06 8.53 -32.22
C LEU A 321 -31.79 7.17 -32.91
N PHE A 322 -30.64 7.01 -33.56
CA PHE A 322 -30.30 5.81 -34.35
C PHE A 322 -29.36 4.82 -33.62
N ILE A 323 -29.56 4.63 -32.30
CA ILE A 323 -28.78 3.65 -31.53
C ILE A 323 -29.12 2.20 -31.97
N ASP A 324 -30.34 1.95 -32.45
CA ASP A 324 -30.86 0.59 -32.69
C ASP A 324 -31.21 0.24 -34.15
N ARG A 325 -30.92 1.11 -35.12
CA ARG A 325 -31.16 0.81 -36.54
C ARG A 325 -29.94 1.10 -37.41
N PHE A 326 -28.95 0.21 -37.32
CA PHE A 326 -28.10 -0.07 -38.46
C PHE A 326 -28.94 -0.82 -39.51
N GLU A 327 -29.58 -0.08 -40.42
CA GLU A 327 -29.93 -0.63 -41.72
C GLU A 327 -28.63 -0.96 -42.47
N ALA A 328 -28.24 -2.23 -42.36
CA ALA A 328 -27.59 -3.02 -43.40
C ALA A 328 -26.54 -2.32 -44.27
N LEU A 329 -25.34 -2.13 -43.74
CA LEU A 329 -24.16 -2.59 -44.47
C LEU A 329 -24.02 -4.09 -44.19
N ASN A 330 -24.93 -4.88 -44.75
CA ASN A 330 -24.81 -6.33 -44.71
C ASN A 330 -23.54 -6.67 -45.49
N LEU A 331 -22.56 -7.27 -44.81
CA LEU A 331 -21.50 -8.02 -45.47
C LEU A 331 -22.16 -8.98 -46.48
N SER A 332 -21.58 -9.11 -47.67
CA SER A 332 -22.03 -10.14 -48.63
C SER A 332 -21.94 -11.51 -47.94
N LYS A 333 -22.79 -12.46 -48.34
CA LYS A 333 -22.74 -13.85 -47.82
C LYS A 333 -21.35 -14.49 -47.96
N GLU A 334 -20.55 -13.99 -48.90
CA GLU A 334 -19.16 -14.39 -49.12
C GLU A 334 -18.22 -13.84 -48.04
N GLU A 335 -18.34 -12.55 -47.70
CA GLU A 335 -17.52 -11.90 -46.67
C GLU A 335 -17.85 -12.42 -45.26
N GLU A 336 -19.13 -12.73 -44.99
CA GLU A 336 -19.52 -13.42 -43.75
C GLU A 336 -18.90 -14.83 -43.64
N ASN A 337 -18.75 -15.53 -44.77
CA ASN A 337 -18.17 -16.88 -44.77
C ASN A 337 -16.65 -16.83 -44.58
N GLU A 338 -15.97 -15.84 -45.15
CA GLU A 338 -14.52 -15.62 -44.92
C GLU A 338 -14.23 -15.25 -43.46
N VAL A 339 -15.05 -14.39 -42.84
CA VAL A 339 -14.92 -14.03 -41.42
C VAL A 339 -15.23 -15.24 -40.52
N LYS A 340 -16.20 -16.08 -40.88
CA LYS A 340 -16.55 -17.33 -40.17
C LYS A 340 -15.48 -18.42 -40.33
N GLU A 341 -14.77 -18.49 -41.45
CA GLU A 341 -13.62 -19.40 -41.63
C GLU A 341 -12.38 -18.94 -40.85
N HIS A 342 -12.10 -17.62 -40.85
CA HIS A 342 -10.98 -17.06 -40.12
C HIS A 342 -11.14 -17.16 -38.60
N THR A 343 -12.37 -17.05 -38.09
CA THR A 343 -12.68 -17.19 -36.66
C THR A 343 -12.59 -18.63 -36.16
N LYS A 344 -12.86 -19.64 -37.01
CA LYS A 344 -12.71 -21.06 -36.64
C LYS A 344 -11.25 -21.51 -36.45
N LYS A 345 -10.27 -20.82 -37.05
CA LYS A 345 -8.84 -21.16 -36.95
C LYS A 345 -8.19 -20.87 -35.60
N TYR A 346 -8.84 -20.12 -34.72
CA TYR A 346 -8.30 -19.73 -33.41
C TYR A 346 -9.18 -20.25 -32.27
N THR A 347 -9.23 -21.58 -32.13
CA THR A 347 -9.88 -22.21 -30.97
C THR A 347 -8.84 -22.41 -29.87
N GLU A 348 -9.17 -21.91 -28.67
CA GLU A 348 -8.44 -22.00 -27.39
C GLU A 348 -7.16 -21.14 -27.32
N PRO A 349 -7.01 -20.08 -26.48
CA PRO A 349 -7.83 -19.43 -25.45
C PRO A 349 -8.22 -17.97 -25.82
N MET A 350 -8.25 -17.65 -27.12
CA MET A 350 -8.47 -16.29 -27.62
C MET A 350 -9.95 -15.89 -27.68
N ALA A 351 -10.87 -16.85 -27.53
CA ALA A 351 -12.32 -16.63 -27.62
C ALA A 351 -12.87 -15.68 -26.53
N GLU A 352 -12.29 -15.70 -25.33
CA GLU A 352 -12.72 -14.82 -24.22
C GLU A 352 -12.31 -13.36 -24.48
N LYS A 353 -11.08 -13.15 -24.97
CA LYS A 353 -10.60 -11.81 -25.40
C LYS A 353 -11.28 -11.31 -26.68
N VAL A 354 -11.63 -12.20 -27.60
CA VAL A 354 -12.39 -11.84 -28.81
C VAL A 354 -13.81 -11.45 -28.45
N SER A 355 -14.42 -12.08 -27.43
CA SER A 355 -15.73 -11.66 -26.90
C SER A 355 -15.68 -10.23 -26.33
N GLU A 356 -14.62 -9.85 -25.61
CA GLU A 356 -14.46 -8.47 -25.11
C GLU A 356 -14.35 -7.43 -26.23
N VAL A 357 -13.66 -7.75 -27.32
CA VAL A 357 -13.53 -6.85 -28.48
C VAL A 357 -14.84 -6.72 -29.26
N LEU A 358 -15.64 -7.80 -29.31
CA LEU A 358 -16.96 -7.77 -29.93
C LEU A 358 -17.96 -6.90 -29.14
N LEU A 359 -17.81 -6.78 -27.81
CA LEU A 359 -18.66 -5.91 -26.99
C LEU A 359 -18.52 -4.42 -27.34
N LEU A 360 -17.36 -3.99 -27.87
CA LEU A 360 -17.12 -2.59 -28.29
C LEU A 360 -17.40 -2.36 -29.80
N ASN A 361 -17.89 -3.34 -30.54
CA ASN A 361 -18.04 -3.23 -32.00
C ASN A 361 -18.98 -2.08 -32.40
N GLU A 362 -20.08 -1.89 -31.66
CA GLU A 362 -21.02 -0.78 -31.89
C GLU A 362 -20.40 0.59 -31.55
N PHE A 363 -19.54 0.66 -30.53
CA PHE A 363 -18.78 1.87 -30.21
C PHE A 363 -17.83 2.24 -31.37
N TRP A 364 -17.10 1.27 -31.91
CA TRP A 364 -16.17 1.50 -33.02
C TRP A 364 -16.87 1.91 -34.32
N LYS A 365 -18.04 1.34 -34.62
CA LYS A 365 -18.87 1.78 -35.75
C LYS A 365 -19.28 3.26 -35.59
N ARG A 366 -19.72 3.65 -34.39
CA ARG A 366 -20.08 5.04 -34.07
C ARG A 366 -18.89 5.99 -34.18
N HIS A 367 -17.73 5.59 -33.66
CA HIS A 367 -16.48 6.36 -33.77
C HIS A 367 -16.05 6.57 -35.22
N ASN A 368 -16.06 5.51 -36.03
CA ASN A 368 -15.65 5.58 -37.44
C ASN A 368 -16.58 6.47 -38.26
N ARG A 369 -17.88 6.47 -37.98
CA ARG A 369 -18.84 7.37 -38.62
C ARG A 369 -18.52 8.84 -38.32
N ALA A 370 -18.34 9.19 -37.04
CA ALA A 370 -17.99 10.56 -36.65
C ALA A 370 -16.65 11.00 -37.30
N LEU A 371 -15.71 10.08 -37.47
CA LEU A 371 -14.44 10.33 -38.15
C LEU A 371 -14.64 10.61 -39.65
N LEU A 372 -15.48 9.82 -40.34
CA LEU A 372 -15.84 10.04 -41.74
C LEU A 372 -16.57 11.38 -41.94
N GLU A 373 -17.53 11.70 -41.07
CA GLU A 373 -18.26 12.97 -41.11
C GLU A 373 -17.32 14.16 -40.88
N LYS A 374 -16.39 14.05 -39.92
CA LYS A 374 -15.32 15.04 -39.72
C LYS A 374 -14.48 15.24 -40.97
N GLU A 375 -13.99 14.17 -41.60
CA GLU A 375 -13.17 14.27 -42.81
C GLU A 375 -13.96 14.88 -43.99
N ALA A 376 -15.24 14.52 -44.13
CA ALA A 376 -16.12 15.14 -45.12
C ALA A 376 -16.29 16.65 -44.88
N LEU A 377 -16.47 17.08 -43.62
CA LEU A 377 -16.54 18.49 -43.26
C LEU A 377 -15.22 19.23 -43.52
N VAL A 378 -14.07 18.61 -43.25
CA VAL A 378 -12.75 19.17 -43.55
C VAL A 378 -12.58 19.37 -45.06
N LEU A 379 -12.95 18.38 -45.87
CA LEU A 379 -12.90 18.49 -47.33
C LEU A 379 -13.83 19.59 -47.85
N HIS A 380 -15.06 19.67 -47.34
CA HIS A 380 -15.99 20.74 -47.70
C HIS A 380 -15.47 22.12 -47.29
N HIS A 381 -14.89 22.24 -46.11
CA HIS A 381 -14.27 23.48 -45.65
C HIS A 381 -13.10 23.90 -46.56
N GLN A 382 -12.22 22.96 -46.93
CA GLN A 382 -11.14 23.22 -47.88
C GLN A 382 -11.65 23.64 -49.26
N PHE A 383 -12.72 23.00 -49.73
CA PHE A 383 -13.38 23.39 -50.98
C PHE A 383 -13.92 24.83 -50.91
N LEU A 384 -14.68 25.16 -49.86
CA LEU A 384 -15.22 26.50 -49.64
C LEU A 384 -14.12 27.54 -49.47
N LEU A 385 -12.98 27.21 -48.84
CA LEU A 385 -11.82 28.10 -48.75
C LEU A 385 -11.19 28.36 -50.13
N LYS A 386 -11.06 27.31 -50.96
CA LYS A 386 -10.58 27.47 -52.34
C LYS A 386 -11.52 28.34 -53.16
N GLU A 387 -12.82 28.12 -53.04
CA GLU A 387 -13.85 28.90 -53.72
C GLU A 387 -13.91 30.34 -53.22
N MET A 388 -13.84 30.57 -51.90
CA MET A 388 -13.73 31.91 -51.31
C MET A 388 -12.47 32.63 -51.79
N ASN A 389 -11.32 31.95 -51.85
CA ASN A 389 -10.09 32.53 -52.36
C ASN A 389 -10.16 32.83 -53.86
N TYR A 390 -10.83 31.97 -54.63
CA TYR A 390 -11.11 32.17 -56.05
C TYR A 390 -12.03 33.39 -56.28
N LEU A 391 -13.14 33.48 -55.54
CA LEU A 391 -14.07 34.62 -55.58
C LEU A 391 -13.41 35.91 -55.09
N LYS A 392 -12.59 35.87 -54.03
CA LYS A 392 -11.76 36.99 -53.61
C LYS A 392 -10.78 37.41 -54.71
N GLY A 393 -10.20 36.45 -55.43
CA GLY A 393 -9.35 36.69 -56.60
C GLY A 393 -10.11 37.38 -57.74
N ILE A 394 -11.31 36.89 -58.07
CA ILE A 394 -12.19 37.51 -59.08
C ILE A 394 -12.57 38.93 -58.67
N LEU A 395 -12.97 39.15 -57.41
CA LEU A 395 -13.27 40.49 -56.89
C LEU A 395 -12.05 41.40 -56.99
N ARG A 396 -10.85 40.91 -56.65
CA ARG A 396 -9.60 41.68 -56.76
C ARG A 396 -9.31 42.05 -58.21
N ASN A 397 -9.54 41.13 -59.15
CA ASN A 397 -9.38 41.36 -60.58
C ASN A 397 -10.44 42.33 -61.13
N TYR A 398 -11.69 42.21 -60.70
CA TYR A 398 -12.78 43.12 -61.07
C TYR A 398 -12.51 44.55 -60.57
N PHE A 399 -12.04 44.72 -59.33
CA PHE A 399 -11.59 46.02 -58.82
C PHE A 399 -10.36 46.55 -59.56
N SER A 400 -9.45 45.68 -60.01
CA SER A 400 -8.31 46.10 -60.85
C SER A 400 -8.73 46.48 -62.28
N GLU A 401 -9.74 45.84 -62.86
CA GLU A 401 -10.28 46.18 -64.19
C GLU A 401 -11.12 47.46 -64.16
N GLN A 402 -11.86 47.72 -63.07
CA GLN A 402 -12.51 49.02 -62.85
C GLN A 402 -11.49 50.15 -62.64
N MET A 403 -10.34 49.86 -62.04
CA MET A 403 -9.23 50.83 -61.91
C MET A 403 -8.46 51.08 -63.22
N VAL A 404 -8.56 50.18 -64.22
CA VAL A 404 -7.92 50.33 -65.55
C VAL A 404 -8.85 50.98 -66.58
N LYS A 405 -10.17 51.08 -66.31
CA LYS A 405 -11.16 51.75 -67.18
C LYS A 405 -11.42 53.23 -66.86
N GLN A 406 -10.53 53.90 -66.11
CA GLN A 406 -10.45 55.36 -66.11
C GLN A 406 -9.07 55.82 -66.57
N PRO A 407 -8.96 56.71 -67.59
CA PRO A 407 -7.72 57.39 -67.85
C PRO A 407 -7.53 58.46 -66.78
N GLU A 408 -6.39 58.36 -66.09
CA GLU A 408 -5.71 59.39 -65.30
C GLU A 408 -6.49 60.02 -64.14
N SER A 409 -6.11 59.64 -62.92
CA SER A 409 -5.42 60.60 -62.05
C SER A 409 -4.76 59.89 -60.86
N LYS A 410 -3.46 60.11 -60.72
CA LYS A 410 -2.79 59.97 -59.43
C LYS A 410 -3.48 60.92 -58.45
N VAL A 411 -4.18 60.41 -57.45
CA VAL A 411 -4.39 61.17 -56.22
C VAL A 411 -4.42 60.22 -55.02
N SER A 412 -3.32 60.26 -54.29
CA SER A 412 -3.27 59.94 -52.86
C SER A 412 -4.27 60.83 -52.12
N TYR A 413 -5.27 60.27 -51.46
CA TYR A 413 -5.80 60.86 -50.23
C TYR A 413 -6.06 59.80 -49.17
N ALA A 414 -5.20 59.85 -48.17
CA ALA A 414 -5.47 59.36 -46.83
C ALA A 414 -6.60 60.18 -46.17
N ASN A 415 -7.29 59.53 -45.23
CA ASN A 415 -8.05 60.10 -44.11
C ASN A 415 -9.30 60.92 -44.48
N GLY A 416 -10.50 60.39 -44.21
CA GLY A 416 -11.19 60.56 -42.92
C GLY A 416 -12.41 61.45 -43.15
N VAL A 417 -13.61 61.18 -42.64
CA VAL A 417 -14.04 61.50 -41.27
C VAL A 417 -15.50 60.96 -41.18
N LYS A 418 -15.85 60.04 -40.28
CA LYS A 418 -16.16 60.20 -38.84
C LYS A 418 -17.62 60.66 -38.59
N PHE A 419 -18.23 60.01 -37.57
CA PHE A 419 -19.37 60.45 -36.74
C PHE A 419 -20.79 60.22 -37.33
N LEU A 420 -21.77 59.55 -36.68
CA LEU A 420 -22.12 59.33 -35.26
C LEU A 420 -22.83 57.95 -35.06
N GLN A 421 -22.45 57.06 -34.13
CA GLN A 421 -22.66 57.05 -32.65
C GLN A 421 -24.01 56.41 -32.25
N ARG A 422 -24.07 55.27 -31.54
CA ARG A 422 -23.98 55.04 -30.06
C ARG A 422 -24.18 53.52 -29.80
N ARG A 423 -23.73 52.80 -28.76
CA ARG A 423 -22.76 52.87 -27.64
C ARG A 423 -22.88 51.49 -26.88
N PRO A 424 -22.18 51.18 -25.77
CA PRO A 424 -20.95 50.35 -25.70
C PRO A 424 -21.09 49.09 -24.79
N ALA A 425 -20.06 48.27 -24.55
CA ALA A 425 -19.12 48.47 -23.43
C ALA A 425 -17.83 47.60 -23.54
N THR A 426 -16.69 48.29 -23.41
CA THR A 426 -15.50 47.98 -22.57
C THR A 426 -14.74 46.65 -22.69
N SER A 427 -13.41 46.52 -22.57
CA SER A 427 -12.23 47.40 -22.61
C SER A 427 -11.04 46.56 -22.10
N ILE A 428 -9.97 46.43 -22.91
CA ILE A 428 -8.53 46.28 -22.51
C ILE A 428 -8.13 44.84 -21.99
N PRO A 429 -6.84 44.50 -21.75
CA PRO A 429 -5.96 43.75 -22.65
C PRO A 429 -5.36 42.47 -22.01
N LEU A 430 -4.80 41.55 -22.81
CA LEU A 430 -4.04 40.40 -22.30
C LEU A 430 -2.53 40.66 -22.33
N THR A 431 -1.99 41.20 -21.23
CA THR A 431 -0.63 40.89 -20.76
C THR A 431 -0.55 40.99 -19.24
N ARG A 432 -0.42 39.86 -18.53
CA ARG A 432 0.65 39.59 -17.55
C ARG A 432 0.52 38.20 -16.92
N LYS A 433 1.68 37.58 -16.70
CA LYS A 433 1.97 36.51 -15.73
C LYS A 433 1.23 36.74 -14.40
N THR A 434 0.68 35.68 -13.80
CA THR A 434 1.22 35.00 -12.58
C THR A 434 0.26 33.93 -12.03
N LYS A 435 0.85 32.83 -11.55
CA LYS A 435 0.47 31.94 -10.43
C LYS A 435 -0.93 32.08 -9.79
N LEU A 436 -1.62 30.95 -9.64
CA LEU A 436 -2.43 30.54 -8.46
C LEU A 436 -2.68 29.02 -8.62
N SER A 437 -2.20 28.09 -7.78
CA SER A 437 -2.43 27.84 -6.35
C SER A 437 -3.90 27.62 -5.97
N ALA A 438 -4.12 26.40 -5.47
CA ALA A 438 -5.34 25.79 -4.99
C ALA A 438 -6.16 26.60 -3.98
N LEU A 439 -7.47 26.36 -3.99
CA LEU A 439 -8.42 26.73 -2.95
C LEU A 439 -9.42 25.59 -2.74
N SER A 440 -9.33 24.97 -1.57
CA SER A 440 -10.43 24.51 -0.71
C SER A 440 -9.80 24.41 0.68
N ALA A 441 -10.34 24.90 1.78
CA ALA A 441 -11.73 25.04 2.17
C ALA A 441 -11.82 25.99 3.38
N THR A 442 -12.98 26.61 3.60
CA THR A 442 -13.36 27.23 4.87
C THR A 442 -14.88 27.17 5.07
N GLY A 443 -15.31 26.90 6.31
CA GLY A 443 -16.64 27.19 6.84
C GLY A 443 -17.36 25.96 7.43
N VAL A 444 -17.29 25.57 8.71
CA VAL A 444 -17.53 26.22 10.03
C VAL A 444 -18.95 25.90 10.58
N THR A 445 -19.00 25.33 11.79
CA THR A 445 -19.83 25.65 13.00
C THR A 445 -20.07 24.38 13.85
N GLN A 446 -19.44 24.27 15.03
CA GLN A 446 -19.91 24.64 16.40
C GLN A 446 -20.74 23.54 17.11
N THR A 447 -20.30 23.09 18.29
CA THR A 447 -20.90 23.42 19.61
C THR A 447 -20.36 22.53 20.75
N SER A 448 -20.14 23.16 21.93
CA SER A 448 -20.44 22.69 23.31
C SER A 448 -19.73 21.42 23.86
N SER A 449 -19.32 21.27 25.12
CA SER A 449 -19.14 22.11 26.32
C SER A 449 -18.47 21.22 27.38
N ALA A 450 -17.98 21.88 28.43
CA ALA A 450 -17.25 21.44 29.62
C ALA A 450 -17.68 20.14 30.32
N THR A 451 -16.71 19.47 30.94
CA THR A 451 -16.87 19.02 32.35
C THR A 451 -15.52 18.95 33.06
N LYS A 452 -15.46 19.60 34.22
CA LYS A 452 -14.40 19.63 35.23
C LYS A 452 -15.03 19.05 36.50
N LEU A 453 -14.38 18.09 37.17
CA LEU A 453 -14.56 17.67 38.58
C LEU A 453 -13.57 16.52 38.85
N MET A 454 -12.51 16.74 39.65
CA MET A 454 -12.40 16.42 41.08
C MET A 454 -12.74 14.97 41.45
N HIS A 455 -11.75 14.23 41.96
CA HIS A 455 -11.76 13.50 43.24
C HIS A 455 -10.32 12.95 43.45
N VAL A 456 -9.55 13.44 44.43
CA VAL A 456 -9.57 13.12 45.87
C VAL A 456 -9.03 11.72 46.15
N ASP A 457 -7.87 11.73 46.82
CA ASP A 457 -7.29 10.66 47.64
C ASP A 457 -8.33 9.85 48.41
N LEU A 458 -8.04 8.57 48.65
CA LEU A 458 -8.23 7.93 49.97
C LEU A 458 -7.49 6.57 50.03
N ARG A 459 -6.43 6.55 50.87
CA ARG A 459 -6.09 5.51 51.89
C ARG A 459 -5.68 4.09 51.44
N LYS A 460 -4.88 3.30 52.19
CA LYS A 460 -3.91 3.39 53.31
C LYS A 460 -3.51 1.94 53.67
N SER A 461 -2.42 1.80 54.45
CA SER A 461 -1.97 0.64 55.28
C SER A 461 -0.95 -0.29 54.60
N ALA A 462 0.16 -0.74 55.21
CA ALA A 462 0.82 -0.63 56.53
C ALA A 462 2.31 -1.07 56.32
N GLY A 463 3.32 -0.90 57.17
CA GLY A 463 3.50 -0.35 58.53
C GLY A 463 4.96 0.12 58.69
N THR A 464 5.20 1.17 59.47
CA THR A 464 5.76 1.14 60.84
C THR A 464 7.08 0.38 61.00
N GLY A 465 8.18 1.11 60.82
CA GLY A 465 9.46 0.81 61.46
C GLY A 465 9.49 1.43 62.86
N LYS A 466 9.65 0.55 63.86
CA LYS A 466 10.18 0.82 65.20
C LYS A 466 11.01 -0.40 65.58
N CYS A 467 12.33 -0.24 65.53
CA CYS A 467 13.35 -0.74 66.45
C CYS A 467 14.70 -0.31 65.90
#